data_AF-A0A9W6I8J9-F1
#
_entry.id   AF-A0A9W6I8J9-F1
#
_cell.length_a   1.000
_cell.length_b   1.000
_cell.length_c   1.000
_cell.angle_alpha   90.00
_cell.angle_beta   90.00
_cell.angle_gamma   90.00
#
_symmetry.space_group_name_H-M   'P 1'
#
loop_
_entity.id
_entity.type
_entity.pdbx_description
1 polymer ?
#
loop_
_entity_poly.entity_id
_entity_poly.type
_entity_poly.pdbx_seq_one_letter_code
_entity_poly.pdbx_strand_id
1 'polypeptide(L)'
;MREINAVAEAWDFQCLRCLHVWGELYEACHADDGRAVVWRRKGIVTTPPWVDQSCPNCSTPQVKPLPSRGRRDTPRIPPQN
;
A
#
# COMPACT_ATOMS: atom_id res chain seq x y z
N MET A 1 3.73 -6.79 25.25
CA MET A 1 3.24 -5.75 24.32
C MET A 1 3.61 -6.23 22.93
N ARG A 2 2.64 -6.62 22.08
CA ARG A 2 2.96 -7.11 20.73
C ARG A 2 3.50 -5.93 19.91
N GLU A 3 4.74 -6.02 19.46
CA GLU A 3 5.32 -5.01 18.56
C GLU A 3 4.63 -5.13 17.20
N ILE A 4 3.69 -4.25 16.92
CA ILE A 4 3.13 -4.09 15.58
C ILE A 4 4.17 -3.30 14.80
N ASN A 5 4.82 -3.94 13.83
CA ASN A 5 5.80 -3.27 13.00
C ASN A 5 5.11 -2.64 11.79
N ALA A 6 5.01 -1.31 11.73
CA ALA A 6 4.46 -0.60 10.57
C ALA A 6 5.57 -0.24 9.58
N VAL A 7 5.43 -0.73 8.35
CA VAL A 7 6.35 -0.49 7.24
C VAL A 7 5.64 0.34 6.18
N ALA A 8 6.25 1.44 5.75
CA ALA A 8 5.75 2.21 4.61
C ALA A 8 6.12 1.48 3.31
N GLU A 9 5.14 1.18 2.48
CA GLU A 9 5.31 0.61 1.15
C GLU A 9 4.75 1.55 0.08
N ALA A 10 5.60 1.91 -0.88
CA ALA A 10 5.19 2.64 -2.07
C ALA A 10 4.68 1.66 -3.13
N TRP A 11 3.46 1.91 -3.59
CA TRP A 11 2.79 1.12 -4.62
C TRP A 11 2.45 2.01 -5.81
N ASP A 12 2.93 1.60 -6.97
CA ASP A 12 2.57 2.20 -8.25
C ASP A 12 1.45 1.39 -8.90
N PHE A 13 0.49 2.09 -9.50
CA PHE A 13 -0.65 1.49 -10.16
C PHE A 13 -0.79 2.03 -11.56
N GLN A 14 -1.21 1.17 -12.49
CA GLN A 14 -1.54 1.55 -13.85
C GLN A 14 -2.99 1.18 -14.15
N CYS A 15 -3.75 2.15 -14.65
CA CYS A 15 -5.08 1.92 -15.17
C CYS A 15 -4.98 1.22 -16.54
N LEU A 16 -5.65 0.09 -16.70
CA LEU A 16 -5.68 -0.64 -17.98
C LEU A 16 -6.65 -0.02 -19.00
N ARG A 17 -7.52 0.91 -18.58
CA ARG A 17 -8.47 1.62 -19.44
C ARG A 17 -7.91 2.90 -20.03
N CYS A 18 -7.39 3.80 -19.19
CA CYS A 18 -6.91 5.11 -19.63
C CYS A 18 -5.38 5.26 -19.55
N LEU A 19 -4.67 4.19 -19.17
CA LEU A 19 -3.21 4.14 -19.05
C LEU A 19 -2.60 5.12 -18.04
N HIS A 20 -3.44 5.79 -17.24
CA HIS A 20 -3.00 6.66 -16.17
C HIS A 20 -2.22 5.86 -15.11
N VAL A 21 -1.06 6.38 -14.73
CA VAL A 21 -0.17 5.81 -13.71
C VAL A 21 -0.15 6.74 -12.51
N TRP A 22 -0.29 6.18 -11.30
CA TRP A 22 -0.21 6.93 -10.05
C TRP A 22 0.45 6.11 -8.96
N GLY A 23 1.08 6.79 -8.01
CA GLY A 23 1.71 6.19 -6.84
C GLY A 23 0.92 6.49 -5.57
N GLU A 24 0.80 5.52 -4.69
CA GLU A 24 0.23 5.68 -3.35
C GLU A 24 1.14 5.04 -2.29
N LEU A 25 1.15 5.66 -1.12
CA LEU A 25 1.86 5.17 0.05
C LEU A 25 0.89 4.40 0.95
N TYR A 26 1.25 3.15 1.21
CA TYR A 26 0.58 2.26 2.13
C TYR A 26 1.44 2.04 3.36
N GLU A 27 0.81 1.82 4.51
CA GLU A 27 1.48 1.38 5.73
C GLU A 27 1.01 -0.05 5.99
N ALA A 28 1.92 -1.00 5.83
CA ALA A 28 1.70 -2.40 6.16
C ALA A 28 2.09 -2.62 7.63
N CYS A 29 1.12 -2.92 8.48
CA CYS A 29 1.35 -3.32 9.86
C CYS A 29 1.52 -4.84 9.90
N HIS A 30 2.74 -5.31 10.14
CA HIS A 30 3.07 -6.72 10.27
C HIS A 30 2.82 -7.20 11.70
N ALA A 31 2.20 -8.37 11.82
CA ALA A 31 2.27 -9.14 13.05
C ALA A 31 3.65 -9.81 13.17
N ASP A 32 3.95 -10.34 14.34
CA ASP A 32 5.22 -11.02 14.67
C ASP A 32 5.62 -12.12 13.66
N ASP A 33 4.64 -12.72 12.98
CA ASP A 33 4.82 -13.71 11.90
C ASP A 33 5.33 -13.11 10.58
N GLY A 34 5.58 -11.80 10.52
CA GLY A 34 6.01 -11.10 9.30
C GLY A 34 4.92 -10.94 8.24
N ARG A 35 3.68 -11.36 8.51
CA ARG A 35 2.52 -11.12 7.65
C ARG A 35 1.88 -9.77 7.98
N ALA A 36 1.65 -8.95 6.96
CA ALA A 36 0.88 -7.71 7.08
C ALA A 36 -0.57 -8.05 7.46
N VAL A 37 -0.98 -7.67 8.67
CA VAL A 37 -2.31 -7.90 9.23
C VAL A 37 -3.25 -6.72 9.04
N VAL A 38 -2.71 -5.50 8.98
CA VAL A 38 -3.48 -4.27 8.77
C VAL A 38 -2.79 -3.44 7.72
N TRP A 39 -3.54 -2.98 6.74
CA TRP A 39 -3.08 -2.01 5.75
C TRP A 39 -3.69 -0.66 6.08
N ARG A 40 -2.89 0.40 6.02
CA ARG A 40 -3.37 1.77 6.09
C ARG A 40 -2.94 2.54 4.87
N ARG A 41 -3.76 3.51 4.47
CA ARG A 41 -3.45 4.48 3.43
C ARG A 41 -3.75 5.85 4.00
N LYS A 42 -2.73 6.70 4.11
CA LYS A 42 -2.85 8.04 4.73
C LYS A 42 -3.48 7.97 6.13
N GLY A 43 -3.08 6.98 6.94
CA GLY A 43 -3.63 6.75 8.28
C GLY A 43 -5.01 6.05 8.36
N ILE A 44 -5.70 5.85 7.23
CA ILE A 44 -7.01 5.18 7.20
C ILE A 44 -6.82 3.68 6.96
N VAL A 45 -7.43 2.84 7.80
CA VAL A 45 -7.42 1.37 7.61
C VAL A 45 -8.13 1.03 6.31
N THR A 46 -7.47 0.24 5.48
CA THR A 46 -7.92 -0.11 4.13
C THR A 46 -7.63 -1.58 3.84
N THR A 47 -8.15 -2.06 2.71
CA THR A 47 -7.80 -3.37 2.16
C THR A 47 -6.38 -3.34 1.58
N PRO A 48 -5.78 -4.51 1.34
CA PRO A 48 -4.48 -4.56 0.71
C PRO A 48 -4.48 -3.87 -0.67
N PRO A 49 -3.35 -3.27 -1.10
CA PRO A 49 -3.25 -2.46 -2.31
C PRO A 49 -3.66 -3.18 -3.60
N TRP A 50 -3.63 -4.51 -3.63
CA TRP A 50 -4.04 -5.32 -4.79
C TRP A 50 -5.54 -5.69 -4.82
N VAL A 51 -6.31 -5.39 -3.77
CA VAL A 51 -7.71 -5.82 -3.65
C VAL A 51 -8.69 -4.78 -4.17
N ASP A 52 -8.56 -3.53 -3.72
CA ASP A 52 -9.56 -2.48 -4.00
C ASP A 52 -8.87 -1.20 -4.44
N GLN A 53 -8.58 -1.10 -5.74
CA GLN A 53 -8.06 0.11 -6.34
C GLN A 53 -8.86 0.54 -7.56
N SER A 54 -9.24 1.81 -7.55
CA SER A 54 -9.94 2.46 -8.64
C SER A 54 -9.10 3.59 -9.20
N CYS A 55 -9.08 3.72 -10.52
CA CYS A 55 -8.33 4.77 -11.18
C CYS A 55 -8.86 6.16 -10.79
N PRO A 56 -8.03 7.09 -10.30
CA PRO A 56 -8.50 8.43 -9.93
C PRO A 56 -8.97 9.27 -11.12
N ASN A 57 -8.57 8.91 -12.35
CA ASN A 57 -8.92 9.64 -13.57
C ASN A 57 -10.25 9.18 -14.20
N CYS A 58 -10.59 7.89 -14.11
CA CYS A 58 -11.76 7.33 -14.80
C CYS A 58 -12.62 6.40 -13.94
N SER A 59 -12.30 6.27 -12.65
CA SER A 59 -13.02 5.47 -11.64
C SER A 59 -13.20 4.00 -11.98
N THR A 60 -12.44 3.46 -12.94
CA THR A 60 -12.50 2.04 -13.29
C THR A 60 -11.72 1.19 -12.26
N PRO A 61 -12.22 0.00 -11.91
CA PRO A 61 -11.48 -0.96 -11.08
C PRO A 61 -10.44 -1.77 -11.88
N GLN A 62 -10.33 -1.54 -13.20
CA GLN A 62 -9.33 -2.21 -14.04
C GLN A 62 -7.94 -1.61 -13.84
N VAL A 63 -7.35 -1.93 -12.70
CA VAL A 63 -6.07 -1.39 -12.23
C VAL A 63 -5.08 -2.53 -12.06
N LYS A 64 -3.87 -2.36 -12.58
CA LYS A 64 -2.77 -3.28 -12.39
C LYS A 64 -1.73 -2.65 -11.44
N PRO A 65 -1.38 -3.30 -10.33
CA PRO A 65 -0.23 -2.89 -9.55
C PRO A 65 1.03 -3.13 -10.37
N LEU A 66 1.87 -2.11 -10.48
CA LEU A 66 3.19 -2.22 -11.06
C LEU A 66 4.16 -2.71 -9.98
N PRO A 67 5.12 -3.59 -10.31
CA PRO A 67 6.15 -3.95 -9.35
C PRO A 67 6.94 -2.68 -9.01
N SER A 68 6.86 -2.25 -7.75
CA SER A 68 7.65 -1.10 -7.28
C SER A 68 9.12 -1.39 -7.58
N ARG A 69 9.82 -0.44 -8.19
CA ARG A 69 11.26 -0.54 -8.48
C ARG A 69 12.04 -0.61 -7.16
N GLY A 70 12.12 -1.81 -6.60
CA GLY A 70 12.66 -2.07 -5.28
C GLY A 70 11.61 -1.83 -4.20
N ARG A 71 11.18 -2.92 -3.57
CA ARG A 71 10.93 -2.94 -2.13
C ARG A 71 12.20 -2.49 -1.41
N ARG A 72 12.55 -1.21 -1.51
CA ARG A 72 13.51 -0.63 -0.59
C ARG A 72 12.76 -0.56 0.71
N ASP A 73 13.19 -1.40 1.63
CA ASP A 73 12.96 -1.33 3.06
C ASP A 73 12.94 0.15 3.48
N THR A 74 11.75 0.76 3.49
CA THR A 74 11.58 2.14 3.95
C THR A 74 11.71 2.09 5.46
N PRO A 75 12.37 3.06 6.11
CA PRO A 75 12.68 2.95 7.52
C PRO A 75 11.42 2.71 8.34
N ARG A 76 11.50 1.74 9.26
CA ARG A 76 10.50 1.41 10.28
C ARG A 76 9.88 2.71 10.81
N ILE A 77 8.58 2.95 10.59
CA ILE A 77 7.93 4.12 11.18
C ILE A 77 7.81 3.81 12.68
N PRO A 78 8.43 4.61 13.57
CA PRO A 78 8.27 4.40 14.99
C PRO A 78 6.81 4.63 15.39
N PRO A 79 6.27 3.85 16.34
CA PRO A 79 4.90 4.05 16.82
C PRO A 79 4.74 5.48 17.33
N GLN A 80 3.76 6.21 16.80
CA GLN A 80 3.43 7.54 17.32
C GLN A 80 2.75 7.36 18.68
N ASN A 81 3.41 7.91 19.71
CA ASN A 81 2.99 7.90 21.12
C ASN A 81 1.84 8.87 21.37
#